data_AF-A0A960XUW4-F1
#
_entry.id   AF-A0A960XUW4-F1
#
_cell.length_a   1.000
_cell.length_b   1.000
_cell.length_c   1.000
_cell.angle_alpha   90.00
_cell.angle_beta   90.00
_cell.angle_gamma   90.00
#
_symmetry.space_group_name_H-M   'P 1'
#
loop_
_entity.id
_entity.type
_entity.pdbx_description
1 polymer ?
#
loop_
_entity_poly.entity_id
_entity_poly.type
_entity_poly.pdbx_seq_one_letter_code
_entity_poly.pdbx_strand_id
1 'polypeptide(L)'
;LVFNTRRDPGGKSLLWRIDFGPGGPKVDVDDEALRHAGERAEEIPTKGIEPMRVVWSADSKRLLFQSRAGTKRLYQIGIDGKDMEIIAKRRGVPVRVTDDGLLWRVDRTPEVWKDGKTTEFPISLRVTRPREDVLRLGFRRVWRTLGERFYDPEMNGCDWDALLPRYEDAAAGCRDSRQFDRMVSRLFGHLNASHLSFLRRSFPGESKPKEKEPETASMGLVFRDDVPADAPLTIARVIAGSPAAEMKGGPHAGETIARIEGRKVDASTPLHKFLSGAAGRAVAVAVRAKNGEERRLALSCISYDEA
;
A
#
# COMPACT_ATOMS: atom_id res chain seq x y z
N LEU A 1 -9.12 25.31 10.87
CA LEU A 1 -8.46 24.10 10.32
C LEU A 1 -8.99 23.86 8.91
N VAL A 2 -8.12 23.50 7.96
CA VAL A 2 -8.54 23.06 6.62
C VAL A 2 -7.92 21.71 6.33
N PHE A 3 -8.71 20.81 5.74
CA PHE A 3 -8.28 19.46 5.41
C PHE A 3 -8.97 18.97 4.14
N ASN A 4 -8.38 17.96 3.50
CA ASN A 4 -8.97 17.31 2.33
C ASN A 4 -9.30 15.84 2.66
N THR A 5 -10.54 15.42 2.38
CA THR A 5 -10.97 14.03 2.62
C THR A 5 -11.88 13.54 1.51
N ARG A 6 -11.88 12.22 1.29
CA ARG A 6 -12.87 11.55 0.45
C ARG A 6 -14.13 11.29 1.28
N ARG A 7 -15.03 12.27 1.32
CA ARG A 7 -16.25 12.21 2.15
C ARG A 7 -17.54 12.36 1.34
N ASP A 8 -17.46 12.56 0.03
CA ASP A 8 -18.68 12.55 -0.79
C ASP A 8 -19.08 11.10 -1.14
N PRO A 9 -20.36 10.84 -1.46
CA PRO A 9 -20.84 9.52 -1.90
C PRO A 9 -20.13 8.96 -3.14
N GLY A 10 -19.46 9.82 -3.92
CA GLY A 10 -18.69 9.46 -5.11
C GLY A 10 -17.21 9.14 -4.85
N GLY A 11 -16.73 9.21 -3.60
CA GLY A 11 -15.33 8.99 -3.24
C GLY A 11 -14.34 10.07 -3.72
N LYS A 12 -14.83 11.23 -4.17
CA LYS A 12 -14.04 12.38 -4.60
C LYS A 12 -13.41 13.08 -3.40
N SER A 13 -12.21 13.60 -3.61
CA SER A 13 -11.59 14.48 -2.63
C SER A 13 -12.28 15.84 -2.66
N LEU A 14 -12.71 16.33 -1.49
CA LEU A 14 -13.24 17.68 -1.30
C LEU A 14 -12.39 18.45 -0.29
N LEU A 15 -12.54 19.78 -0.29
CA LEU A 15 -11.86 20.67 0.65
C LEU A 15 -12.84 21.08 1.76
N TRP A 16 -12.42 20.93 3.00
CA TRP A 16 -13.26 21.18 4.16
C TRP A 16 -12.57 22.17 5.10
N ARG A 17 -13.37 23.01 5.75
CA ARG A 17 -12.92 23.89 6.83
C ARG A 17 -13.70 23.61 8.10
N ILE A 18 -13.01 23.75 9.23
CA ILE A 18 -13.62 23.86 10.55
C ILE A 18 -13.10 25.15 11.16
N ASP A 19 -14.02 26.04 11.53
CA ASP A 19 -13.70 27.23 12.30
C ASP A 19 -13.74 26.90 13.80
N PHE A 20 -12.64 27.16 14.48
CA PHE A 20 -12.52 26.98 15.93
C PHE A 20 -12.63 28.31 16.69
N GLY A 21 -12.83 29.42 15.97
CA GLY A 21 -12.84 30.76 16.55
C GLY A 21 -11.43 31.29 16.89
N PRO A 22 -11.35 32.53 17.38
CA PRO A 22 -10.10 33.14 17.81
C PRO A 22 -9.47 32.36 18.97
N GLY A 23 -8.20 32.02 18.85
CA GLY A 23 -7.45 31.21 19.84
C GLY A 23 -7.30 29.74 19.48
N GLY A 24 -8.00 29.24 18.45
CA GLY A 24 -7.86 27.87 17.97
C GLY A 24 -8.49 26.82 18.89
N PRO A 25 -8.37 25.53 18.57
CA PRO A 25 -8.87 24.47 19.43
C PRO A 25 -8.11 24.51 20.77
N LYS A 26 -8.84 24.50 21.89
CA LYS A 26 -8.25 24.20 23.19
C LYS A 26 -7.81 22.73 23.14
N VAL A 27 -6.52 22.48 23.27
CA VAL A 27 -5.91 21.16 23.04
C VAL A 27 -6.10 20.29 24.27
N ASP A 28 -7.34 19.93 24.56
CA ASP A 28 -7.64 18.79 25.39
C ASP A 28 -8.22 17.69 24.48
N VAL A 29 -7.49 16.58 24.36
CA VAL A 29 -7.85 15.48 23.44
C VAL A 29 -9.12 14.76 23.93
N ASP A 30 -9.49 14.99 25.19
CA ASP A 30 -10.74 14.53 25.79
C ASP A 30 -11.92 15.50 25.61
N ASP A 31 -11.69 16.65 24.98
CA ASP A 31 -12.77 17.59 24.67
C ASP A 31 -13.70 17.00 23.60
N GLU A 32 -14.93 16.72 24.02
CA GLU A 32 -16.04 16.27 23.17
C GLU A 32 -16.25 17.22 21.97
N ALA A 33 -15.99 18.52 22.14
CA ALA A 33 -16.06 19.51 21.07
C ALA A 33 -15.03 19.27 19.95
N LEU A 34 -13.87 18.67 20.27
CA LEU A 34 -12.89 18.28 19.27
C LEU A 34 -13.32 17.00 18.54
N ARG A 35 -13.91 16.03 19.26
CA ARG A 35 -14.40 14.75 18.72
C ARG A 35 -15.52 14.95 17.69
N HIS A 36 -16.42 15.88 17.94
CA HIS A 36 -17.53 16.22 17.03
C HIS A 36 -17.22 17.41 16.10
N ALA A 37 -16.02 17.99 16.14
CA ALA A 37 -15.66 19.13 15.30
C ALA A 37 -15.86 18.86 13.79
N GLY A 38 -15.76 17.60 13.38
CA GLY A 38 -16.01 17.16 12.01
C GLY A 38 -17.45 17.38 11.53
N GLU A 39 -18.43 17.46 12.42
CA GLU A 39 -19.84 17.74 12.09
C GLU A 39 -20.06 19.21 11.72
N ARG A 40 -19.21 20.10 12.21
CA ARG A 40 -19.19 21.53 11.87
C ARG A 40 -18.35 21.83 10.63
N ALA A 41 -17.91 20.81 9.91
CA ALA A 41 -17.08 20.98 8.73
C ALA A 41 -17.92 21.54 7.58
N GLU A 42 -17.48 22.66 7.03
CA GLU A 42 -18.09 23.27 5.85
C GLU A 42 -17.23 22.99 4.62
N GLU A 43 -17.87 22.69 3.49
CA GLU A 43 -17.17 22.53 2.23
C GLU A 43 -16.68 23.88 1.70
N ILE A 44 -15.43 23.93 1.23
CA ILE A 44 -14.91 25.03 0.42
C ILE A 44 -15.12 24.64 -1.06
N PRO A 45 -16.05 25.28 -1.80
CA PRO A 45 -16.42 24.86 -3.15
C PRO A 45 -15.30 25.08 -4.16
N THR A 46 -14.67 24.01 -4.62
CA THR A 46 -13.58 24.03 -5.62
C THR A 46 -14.08 23.97 -7.07
N LYS A 47 -15.35 24.33 -7.31
CA LYS A 47 -16.02 24.31 -8.63
C LYS A 47 -15.84 22.97 -9.38
N GLY A 48 -16.00 21.85 -8.66
CA GLY A 48 -15.90 20.49 -9.20
C GLY A 48 -14.46 19.98 -9.38
N ILE A 49 -13.44 20.73 -8.97
CA ILE A 49 -12.04 20.31 -9.06
C ILE A 49 -11.64 19.58 -7.77
N GLU A 50 -11.31 18.30 -7.87
CA GLU A 50 -10.78 17.57 -6.72
C GLU A 50 -9.41 18.12 -6.29
N PRO A 51 -9.28 18.69 -5.08
CA PRO A 51 -8.04 19.30 -4.63
C PRO A 51 -7.06 18.26 -4.11
N MET A 52 -5.77 18.50 -4.37
CA MET A 52 -4.63 17.80 -3.79
C MET A 52 -3.50 18.78 -3.47
N ARG A 53 -2.60 18.39 -2.56
CA ARG A 53 -1.41 19.19 -2.17
C ARG A 53 -1.77 20.61 -1.73
N VAL A 54 -2.74 20.70 -0.82
CA VAL A 54 -3.26 21.96 -0.31
C VAL A 54 -2.22 22.64 0.58
N VAL A 55 -1.96 23.93 0.35
CA VAL A 55 -1.04 24.74 1.16
C VAL A 55 -1.66 26.11 1.44
N TRP A 56 -1.44 26.63 2.64
CA TRP A 56 -1.90 27.97 3.03
C TRP A 56 -1.04 29.07 2.41
N SER A 57 -1.67 30.20 2.06
CA SER A 57 -0.94 31.45 1.85
C SER A 57 -0.33 31.94 3.17
N ALA A 58 0.73 32.74 3.09
CA ALA A 58 1.44 33.23 4.27
C ALA A 58 0.54 34.06 5.21
N ASP A 59 -0.41 34.82 4.65
CA ASP A 59 -1.40 35.62 5.39
C ASP A 59 -2.56 34.80 5.96
N SER A 60 -2.59 33.48 5.73
CA SER A 60 -3.66 32.57 6.15
C SER A 60 -5.06 32.92 5.62
N LYS A 61 -5.18 33.71 4.55
CA LYS A 61 -6.47 34.09 3.95
C LYS A 61 -6.88 33.23 2.76
N ARG A 62 -5.91 32.56 2.12
CA ARG A 62 -6.14 31.80 0.89
C ARG A 62 -5.49 30.42 0.96
N LEU A 63 -5.99 29.53 0.12
CA LEU A 63 -5.52 28.16 -0.05
C LEU A 63 -5.05 27.98 -1.48
N LEU A 64 -3.88 27.36 -1.64
CA LEU A 64 -3.34 26.94 -2.92
C LEU A 64 -3.53 25.43 -3.05
N PHE A 65 -3.97 24.96 -4.22
CA PHE A 65 -4.13 23.53 -4.48
C PHE A 65 -3.94 23.16 -5.95
N GLN A 66 -3.79 21.86 -6.22
CA GLN A 66 -3.70 21.31 -7.57
C GLN A 66 -4.83 20.29 -7.81
N SER A 67 -5.19 20.07 -9.07
CA SER A 67 -6.21 19.07 -9.41
C SER A 67 -5.71 17.64 -9.25
N ARG A 68 -6.56 16.77 -8.71
CA ARG A 68 -6.31 15.33 -8.64
C ARG A 68 -6.15 14.69 -10.02
N ALA A 69 -6.97 15.12 -10.98
CA ALA A 69 -6.96 14.65 -12.37
C ALA A 69 -5.68 15.03 -13.14
N GLY A 70 -4.75 15.76 -12.52
CA GLY A 70 -3.42 15.99 -13.06
C GLY A 70 -3.32 17.14 -14.05
N THR A 71 -4.25 18.10 -14.01
CA THR A 71 -4.10 19.34 -14.77
C THR A 71 -2.79 20.04 -14.38
N LYS A 72 -2.13 20.66 -15.36
CA LYS A 72 -0.93 21.49 -15.13
C LYS A 72 -1.35 22.89 -14.67
N ARG A 73 -2.06 22.97 -13.54
CA ARG A 73 -2.58 24.22 -12.99
C ARG A 73 -2.41 24.26 -11.48
N LEU A 74 -2.06 25.43 -10.99
CA LEU A 74 -2.08 25.80 -9.58
C LEU A 74 -3.25 26.77 -9.39
N TYR A 75 -4.15 26.39 -8.49
CA TYR A 75 -5.33 27.16 -8.14
C TYR A 75 -5.10 27.87 -6.83
N GLN A 76 -5.66 29.05 -6.68
CA GLN A 76 -5.78 29.77 -5.42
C GLN A 76 -7.26 30.03 -5.17
N ILE A 77 -7.70 29.90 -3.91
CA ILE A 77 -9.08 30.14 -3.49
C ILE A 77 -9.09 30.80 -2.12
N GLY A 78 -10.04 31.70 -1.87
CA GLY A 78 -10.30 32.21 -0.52
C GLY A 78 -10.77 31.11 0.43
N ILE A 79 -10.49 31.25 1.72
CA ILE A 79 -11.01 30.32 2.74
C ILE A 79 -12.54 30.32 2.86
N ASP A 80 -13.19 31.33 2.29
CA ASP A 80 -14.63 31.47 2.14
C ASP A 80 -15.19 30.79 0.87
N GLY A 81 -14.32 30.15 0.07
CA GLY A 81 -14.69 29.52 -1.19
C GLY A 81 -14.85 30.48 -2.36
N LYS A 82 -14.56 31.77 -2.16
CA LYS A 82 -14.68 32.79 -3.21
C LYS A 82 -13.35 33.04 -3.92
N ASP A 83 -13.42 33.81 -4.99
CA ASP A 83 -12.26 34.30 -5.75
C ASP A 83 -11.29 33.20 -6.20
N MET A 84 -11.85 32.05 -6.60
CA MET A 84 -11.04 30.96 -7.14
C MET A 84 -10.45 31.31 -8.50
N GLU A 85 -9.13 31.28 -8.60
CA GLU A 85 -8.38 31.64 -9.80
C GLU A 85 -7.23 30.67 -10.10
N ILE A 86 -6.74 30.70 -11.34
CA ILE A 86 -5.54 29.95 -11.74
C ILE A 86 -4.36 30.91 -11.69
N ILE A 87 -3.43 30.65 -10.78
CA ILE A 87 -2.25 31.50 -10.57
C ILE A 87 -1.02 31.03 -11.33
N ALA A 88 -0.95 29.73 -11.68
CA ALA A 88 0.10 29.22 -12.55
C ALA A 88 -0.42 28.10 -13.46
N LYS A 89 0.04 28.07 -14.72
CA LYS A 89 -0.21 26.99 -15.68
C LYS A 89 0.86 25.89 -15.58
N ARG A 90 1.18 25.48 -14.35
CA ARG A 90 2.20 24.47 -14.07
C ARG A 90 1.86 23.67 -12.81
N ARG A 91 2.55 22.55 -12.59
CA ARG A 91 2.32 21.62 -11.47
C ARG A 91 3.62 21.24 -10.80
N GLY A 92 3.61 21.19 -9.47
CA GLY A 92 4.77 20.90 -8.64
C GLY A 92 4.41 20.32 -7.27
N VAL A 93 5.41 20.00 -6.47
CA VAL A 93 5.23 19.71 -5.05
C VAL A 93 5.40 21.02 -4.30
N PRO A 94 4.32 21.67 -3.82
CA PRO A 94 4.45 22.87 -3.03
C PRO A 94 5.13 22.54 -1.70
N VAL A 95 6.02 23.43 -1.24
CA VAL A 95 6.75 23.29 0.01
C VAL A 95 6.16 24.26 1.03
N ARG A 96 6.14 25.56 0.70
CA ARG A 96 5.62 26.62 1.59
C ARG A 96 5.38 27.91 0.80
N VAL A 97 4.38 28.70 1.18
CA VAL A 97 4.23 30.09 0.71
C VAL A 97 4.95 31.02 1.69
N THR A 98 5.72 31.96 1.15
CA THR A 98 6.46 32.99 1.90
C THR A 98 6.11 34.37 1.35
N ASP A 99 6.58 35.44 2.01
CA ASP A 99 6.45 36.81 1.49
C ASP A 99 7.17 37.00 0.14
N ASP A 100 8.14 36.13 -0.15
CA ASP A 100 8.88 36.08 -1.41
C ASP A 100 8.27 35.13 -2.45
N GLY A 101 7.07 34.62 -2.18
CA GLY A 101 6.31 33.78 -3.09
C GLY A 101 6.25 32.31 -2.68
N LEU A 102 5.75 31.48 -3.60
CA LEU A 102 5.59 30.04 -3.41
C LEU A 102 6.91 29.32 -3.67
N LEU A 103 7.44 28.69 -2.62
CA LEU A 103 8.52 27.71 -2.71
C LEU A 103 7.93 26.36 -3.09
N TRP A 104 8.37 25.80 -4.21
CA TRP A 104 7.90 24.50 -4.69
C TRP A 104 8.93 23.81 -5.55
N ARG A 105 8.70 22.52 -5.81
CA ARG A 105 9.55 21.71 -6.69
C ARG A 105 8.78 21.29 -7.94
N VAL A 106 9.23 21.70 -9.12
CA VAL A 106 8.69 21.27 -10.41
C VAL A 106 9.74 20.48 -11.16
N ASP A 107 9.38 19.30 -11.68
CA ASP A 107 10.27 18.43 -12.46
C ASP A 107 11.66 18.17 -11.84
N ARG A 108 11.70 18.11 -10.50
CA ARG A 108 12.89 17.95 -9.62
C ARG A 108 13.73 19.22 -9.42
N THR A 109 13.38 20.33 -10.04
CA THR A 109 13.99 21.64 -9.84
C THR A 109 13.28 22.38 -8.71
N PRO A 110 13.99 22.82 -7.65
CA PRO A 110 13.47 23.80 -6.69
C PRO A 110 13.27 25.16 -7.35
N GLU A 111 12.16 25.81 -7.05
CA GLU A 111 11.78 27.06 -7.68
C GLU A 111 11.00 27.97 -6.73
N VAL A 112 11.08 29.28 -7.02
CA VAL A 112 10.24 30.31 -6.40
C VAL A 112 9.28 30.82 -7.48
N TRP A 113 7.98 30.78 -7.19
CA TRP A 113 6.97 31.45 -8.02
C TRP A 113 6.41 32.68 -7.29
N LYS A 114 6.46 33.86 -7.94
CA LYS A 114 5.95 35.13 -7.40
C LYS A 114 5.38 35.96 -8.54
N ASP A 115 4.13 36.40 -8.42
CA ASP A 115 3.46 37.31 -9.36
C ASP A 115 3.60 36.93 -10.84
N GLY A 116 3.38 35.64 -11.15
CA GLY A 116 3.48 35.11 -12.51
C GLY A 116 4.91 34.87 -13.02
N LYS A 117 5.93 35.24 -12.25
CA LYS A 117 7.34 34.98 -12.55
C LYS A 117 7.86 33.77 -11.80
N THR A 118 8.77 33.07 -12.42
CA THR A 118 9.42 31.87 -11.89
C THR A 118 10.92 32.10 -11.84
N THR A 119 11.52 31.81 -10.69
CA THR A 119 12.99 31.74 -10.52
C THR A 119 13.36 30.30 -10.23
N GLU A 120 14.16 29.70 -11.10
CA GLU A 120 14.57 28.30 -11.00
C GLU A 120 15.95 28.17 -10.34
N PHE A 121 16.11 27.13 -9.52
CA PHE A 121 17.37 26.81 -8.86
C PHE A 121 17.79 25.39 -9.26
N PRO A 122 18.29 25.17 -10.49
CA PRO A 122 18.74 23.86 -10.92
C PRO A 122 19.92 23.41 -10.05
N ILE A 123 19.77 22.25 -9.41
CA ILE A 123 20.81 21.65 -8.59
C ILE A 123 21.34 20.43 -9.32
N SER A 124 22.62 20.48 -9.70
CA SER A 124 23.36 19.33 -10.22
C SER A 124 24.59 19.12 -9.37
N LEU A 125 24.65 17.98 -8.69
CA LEU A 125 25.83 17.56 -7.94
C LEU A 125 26.07 16.07 -8.12
N ARG A 126 27.34 15.68 -8.17
CA ARG A 126 27.75 14.29 -8.06
C ARG A 126 27.85 13.95 -6.57
N VAL A 127 27.08 12.97 -6.13
CA VAL A 127 27.13 12.48 -4.74
C VAL A 127 27.73 11.09 -4.73
N THR A 128 28.86 10.92 -4.03
CA THR A 128 29.38 9.60 -3.68
C THR A 128 28.63 9.11 -2.45
N ARG A 129 28.09 7.90 -2.52
CA ARG A 129 27.35 7.26 -1.42
C ARG A 129 27.95 5.88 -1.16
N PRO A 130 28.97 5.78 -0.29
CA PRO A 130 29.53 4.49 0.08
C PRO A 130 28.41 3.62 0.65
N ARG A 131 28.26 2.40 0.12
CA ARG A 131 27.15 1.52 0.50
C ARG A 131 27.17 1.25 1.99
N GLU A 132 28.34 0.93 2.53
CA GLU A 132 28.51 0.63 3.95
C GLU A 132 27.99 1.76 4.84
N ASP A 133 28.42 3.01 4.58
CA ASP A 133 27.97 4.19 5.33
C ASP A 133 26.46 4.41 5.24
N VAL A 134 25.88 4.20 4.05
CA VAL A 134 24.42 4.34 3.85
C VAL A 134 23.65 3.29 4.65
N LEU A 135 24.11 2.04 4.65
CA LEU A 135 23.48 0.95 5.40
C LEU A 135 23.64 1.15 6.90
N ARG A 136 24.82 1.55 7.34
CA ARG A 136 25.14 1.90 8.72
C ARG A 136 24.21 3.01 9.24
N LEU A 137 24.11 4.10 8.50
CA LEU A 137 23.19 5.21 8.81
C LEU A 137 21.73 4.73 8.82
N GLY A 138 21.33 3.90 7.86
CA GLY A 138 20.00 3.33 7.78
C GLY A 138 19.66 2.51 9.03
N PHE A 139 20.57 1.64 9.46
CA PHE A 139 20.40 0.79 10.63
C PHE A 139 20.32 1.62 11.92
N ARG A 140 21.23 2.58 12.11
CA ARG A 140 21.20 3.54 13.23
C ARG A 140 19.88 4.30 13.28
N ARG A 141 19.34 4.71 12.13
CA ARG A 141 18.07 5.43 12.07
C ARG A 141 16.90 4.54 12.49
N VAL A 142 16.89 3.27 12.08
CA VAL A 142 15.89 2.29 12.55
C VAL A 142 15.98 2.11 14.06
N TRP A 143 17.17 1.83 14.57
CA TRP A 143 17.43 1.67 16.01
C TRP A 143 16.98 2.90 16.81
N ARG A 144 17.38 4.10 16.39
CA ARG A 144 17.01 5.35 17.05
C ARG A 144 15.51 5.61 17.01
N THR A 145 14.87 5.38 15.86
CA THR A 145 13.43 5.65 15.70
C THR A 145 12.60 4.78 16.64
N LEU A 146 12.99 3.51 16.84
CA LEU A 146 12.33 2.65 17.80
C LEU A 146 12.63 3.07 19.24
N GLY A 147 13.90 3.37 19.58
CA GLY A 147 14.23 3.85 20.93
C GLY A 147 13.49 5.13 21.33
N GLU A 148 13.17 6.01 20.37
CA GLU A 148 12.43 7.25 20.63
C GLU A 148 10.90 7.09 20.62
N ARG A 149 10.35 6.04 19.98
CA ARG A 149 8.91 5.99 19.63
C ARG A 149 8.24 4.66 19.90
N PHE A 150 8.97 3.65 20.38
CA PHE A 150 8.36 2.41 20.81
C PHE A 150 7.44 2.67 22.00
N TYR A 151 6.30 1.98 22.05
CA TYR A 151 5.23 2.32 22.98
C TYR A 151 5.58 1.99 24.44
N ASP A 152 6.47 1.02 24.65
CA ASP A 152 6.99 0.67 25.97
C ASP A 152 8.38 1.32 26.15
N PRO A 153 8.51 2.31 27.06
CA PRO A 153 9.79 2.96 27.35
C PRO A 153 10.88 2.00 27.88
N GLU A 154 10.49 0.86 28.48
CA GLU A 154 11.43 -0.16 28.96
C GLU A 154 11.84 -1.15 27.85
N MET A 155 11.40 -0.92 26.61
CA MET A 155 11.75 -1.70 25.42
C MET A 155 11.44 -3.21 25.59
N ASN A 156 10.38 -3.54 26.32
CA ASN A 156 10.00 -4.90 26.73
C ASN A 156 11.13 -5.63 27.50
N GLY A 157 11.87 -4.90 28.33
CA GLY A 157 12.97 -5.44 29.15
C GLY A 157 14.25 -5.71 28.36
N CYS A 158 14.34 -5.23 27.12
CA CYS A 158 15.50 -5.39 26.26
C CYS A 158 16.56 -4.32 26.55
N ASP A 159 17.84 -4.71 26.66
CA ASP A 159 18.97 -3.78 26.66
C ASP A 159 19.17 -3.20 25.26
N TRP A 160 18.39 -2.17 24.96
CA TRP A 160 18.31 -1.57 23.63
C TRP A 160 19.62 -0.94 23.18
N ASP A 161 20.35 -0.32 24.10
CA ASP A 161 21.61 0.36 23.82
C ASP A 161 22.72 -0.65 23.46
N ALA A 162 22.71 -1.83 24.08
CA ALA A 162 23.65 -2.90 23.72
C ALA A 162 23.42 -3.50 22.31
N LEU A 163 22.22 -3.33 21.73
CA LEU A 163 21.92 -3.90 20.41
C LEU A 163 22.56 -3.15 19.26
N LEU A 164 22.76 -1.83 19.37
CA LEU A 164 23.37 -1.07 18.29
C LEU A 164 24.80 -1.58 17.97
N PRO A 165 25.77 -1.58 18.92
CA PRO A 165 27.12 -2.05 18.63
C PRO A 165 27.16 -3.54 18.23
N ARG A 166 26.18 -4.34 18.65
CA ARG A 166 26.08 -5.76 18.28
C ARG A 166 25.77 -6.00 16.81
N TYR A 167 24.96 -5.14 16.18
CA TYR A 167 24.43 -5.38 14.84
C TYR A 167 24.91 -4.40 13.78
N GLU A 168 25.44 -3.23 14.17
CA GLU A 168 25.70 -2.14 13.23
C GLU A 168 26.67 -2.53 12.12
N ASP A 169 27.80 -3.17 12.44
CA ASP A 169 28.80 -3.60 11.46
C ASP A 169 28.27 -4.68 10.52
N ALA A 170 27.49 -5.63 11.05
CA ALA A 170 26.85 -6.66 10.24
C ALA A 170 25.81 -6.07 9.28
N ALA A 171 25.03 -5.07 9.74
CA ALA A 171 24.08 -4.35 8.91
C ALA A 171 24.81 -3.54 7.81
N ALA A 172 25.91 -2.88 8.15
CA ALA A 172 26.72 -2.11 7.20
C ALA A 172 27.36 -2.99 6.11
N GLY A 173 27.75 -4.22 6.45
CA GLY A 173 28.36 -5.19 5.54
C GLY A 173 27.41 -5.94 4.60
N CYS A 174 26.09 -5.68 4.65
CA CYS A 174 25.12 -6.41 3.84
C CYS A 174 25.35 -6.23 2.33
N ARG A 175 25.34 -7.34 1.58
CA ARG A 175 25.61 -7.36 0.14
C ARG A 175 24.38 -7.06 -0.71
N ASP A 176 23.21 -7.42 -0.21
CA ASP A 176 21.93 -7.25 -0.87
C ASP A 176 20.89 -6.70 0.12
N SER A 177 19.76 -6.21 -0.40
CA SER A 177 18.78 -5.56 0.46
C SER A 177 18.06 -6.54 1.36
N ARG A 178 17.95 -7.82 0.97
CA ARG A 178 17.31 -8.87 1.78
C ARG A 178 18.16 -9.20 3.02
N GLN A 179 19.48 -9.15 2.90
CA GLN A 179 20.39 -9.27 4.05
C GLN A 179 20.18 -8.14 5.04
N PHE A 180 20.11 -6.90 4.55
CA PHE A 180 19.88 -5.73 5.40
C PHE A 180 18.53 -5.79 6.12
N ASP A 181 17.48 -6.17 5.40
CA ASP A 181 16.14 -6.40 5.96
C ASP A 181 16.10 -7.48 7.04
N ARG A 182 16.87 -8.57 6.86
CA ARG A 182 17.07 -9.57 7.92
C ARG A 182 17.78 -8.99 9.15
N MET A 183 18.74 -8.07 8.99
CA MET A 183 19.39 -7.41 10.12
C MET A 183 18.43 -6.52 10.89
N VAL A 184 17.61 -5.75 10.17
CA VAL A 184 16.54 -4.96 10.79
C VAL A 184 15.51 -5.85 11.49
N SER A 185 15.09 -6.95 10.85
CA SER A 185 14.15 -7.90 11.45
C SER A 185 14.71 -8.57 12.71
N ARG A 186 16.01 -8.87 12.76
CA ARG A 186 16.67 -9.37 13.97
C ARG A 186 16.64 -8.35 15.10
N LEU A 187 16.85 -7.07 14.79
CA LEU A 187 16.72 -5.99 15.78
C LEU A 187 15.29 -5.94 16.34
N PHE A 188 14.27 -6.04 15.48
CA PHE A 188 12.86 -6.04 15.90
C PHE A 188 12.51 -7.25 16.78
N GLY A 189 13.10 -8.41 16.51
CA GLY A 189 12.84 -9.63 17.28
C GLY A 189 13.16 -9.50 18.77
N HIS A 190 14.12 -8.66 19.15
CA HIS A 190 14.45 -8.42 20.57
C HIS A 190 13.36 -7.68 21.33
N LEU A 191 12.51 -6.92 20.65
CA LEU A 191 11.40 -6.21 21.28
C LEU A 191 10.22 -7.13 21.56
N ASN A 192 10.21 -8.38 21.07
CA ASN A 192 9.11 -9.32 21.26
C ASN A 192 7.72 -8.70 20.99
N ALA A 193 7.62 -7.88 19.94
CA ALA A 193 6.43 -7.10 19.63
C ALA A 193 5.91 -7.39 18.21
N SER A 194 4.59 -7.39 18.07
CA SER A 194 3.93 -7.51 16.77
C SER A 194 3.90 -6.16 16.04
N HIS A 195 3.53 -6.17 14.75
CA HIS A 195 3.35 -4.98 13.91
C HIS A 195 4.60 -4.10 13.69
N LEU A 196 5.79 -4.61 14.02
CA LEU A 196 7.05 -4.03 13.60
C LEU A 196 7.36 -4.47 12.16
N SER A 197 7.45 -3.51 11.24
CA SER A 197 7.78 -3.80 9.84
C SER A 197 8.80 -2.80 9.30
N PHE A 198 9.66 -3.31 8.41
CA PHE A 198 10.60 -2.51 7.65
C PHE A 198 10.37 -2.77 6.17
N LEU A 199 9.91 -1.75 5.47
CA LEU A 199 9.67 -1.85 4.03
C LEU A 199 10.98 -1.64 3.27
N ARG A 200 11.70 -2.74 3.08
CA ARG A 200 12.90 -2.81 2.26
C ARG A 200 12.63 -2.30 0.84
N ARG A 201 13.47 -1.39 0.36
CA ARG A 201 13.59 -1.09 -1.08
C ARG A 201 14.80 -1.81 -1.65
N SER A 202 14.67 -2.31 -2.88
CA SER A 202 15.80 -2.87 -3.62
C SER A 202 16.94 -1.86 -3.70
N PHE A 203 18.17 -2.33 -3.52
CA PHE A 203 19.35 -1.50 -3.70
C PHE A 203 19.50 -1.11 -5.19
N PRO A 204 20.14 0.03 -5.49
CA PRO A 204 20.47 0.38 -6.86
C PRO A 204 21.23 -0.75 -7.56
N GLY A 205 20.75 -1.17 -8.74
CA GLY A 205 21.36 -2.27 -9.51
C GLY A 205 21.05 -3.69 -9.00
N GLU A 206 20.30 -3.84 -7.90
CA GLU A 206 19.86 -5.16 -7.44
C GLU A 206 18.82 -5.72 -8.41
N SER A 207 19.13 -6.87 -9.01
CA SER A 207 18.22 -7.59 -9.88
C SER A 207 16.99 -8.03 -9.08
N LYS A 208 15.83 -7.47 -9.39
CA LYS A 208 14.58 -8.12 -9.01
C LYS A 208 14.46 -9.39 -9.86
N PRO A 209 14.00 -10.53 -9.31
CA PRO A 209 13.48 -11.60 -10.15
C PRO A 209 12.47 -10.97 -11.11
N LYS A 210 12.77 -11.00 -12.42
CA LYS A 210 11.87 -10.46 -13.44
C LYS A 210 10.67 -11.38 -13.66
N GLU A 211 10.81 -12.64 -13.30
CA GLU A 211 9.74 -13.61 -13.38
C GLU A 211 8.77 -13.36 -12.22
N LYS A 212 7.56 -12.94 -12.59
CA LYS A 212 6.41 -13.05 -11.71
C LYS A 212 6.30 -14.54 -11.37
N GLU A 213 6.45 -14.91 -10.10
CA GLU A 213 6.19 -16.29 -9.71
C GLU A 213 4.79 -16.66 -10.20
N PRO A 214 4.62 -17.83 -10.85
CA PRO A 214 3.33 -18.20 -11.41
C PRO A 214 2.31 -18.26 -10.28
N GLU A 215 1.27 -17.43 -10.38
CA GLU A 215 0.18 -17.43 -9.41
C GLU A 215 -0.52 -18.79 -9.44
N THR A 216 -0.75 -19.36 -8.26
CA THR A 216 -1.56 -20.57 -8.13
C THR A 216 -3.02 -20.19 -8.21
N ALA A 217 -3.68 -20.58 -9.29
CA ALA A 217 -5.09 -20.31 -9.50
C ALA A 217 -5.98 -21.30 -8.74
N SER A 218 -7.28 -21.00 -8.65
CA SER A 218 -8.27 -21.86 -8.00
C SER A 218 -9.45 -22.14 -8.91
N MET A 219 -9.92 -23.39 -8.89
CA MET A 219 -11.19 -23.79 -9.51
C MET A 219 -12.39 -23.56 -8.58
N GLY A 220 -12.15 -23.29 -7.29
CA GLY A 220 -13.21 -23.19 -6.27
C GLY A 220 -13.64 -24.52 -5.65
N LEU A 221 -12.78 -25.53 -5.67
CA LEU A 221 -13.02 -26.83 -5.04
C LEU A 221 -12.24 -26.96 -3.74
N VAL A 222 -12.92 -27.43 -2.70
CA VAL A 222 -12.31 -27.82 -1.43
C VAL A 222 -12.38 -29.34 -1.33
N PHE A 223 -11.26 -29.98 -1.02
CA PHE A 223 -11.14 -31.43 -0.91
C PHE A 223 -11.12 -31.88 0.55
N ARG A 224 -11.45 -33.14 0.80
CA ARG A 224 -11.27 -33.76 2.12
C ARG A 224 -9.77 -33.94 2.40
N ASP A 225 -9.35 -33.58 3.60
CA ASP A 225 -7.98 -33.69 4.10
C ASP A 225 -7.82 -34.74 5.22
N ASP A 226 -8.94 -35.28 5.71
CA ASP A 226 -9.04 -36.31 6.75
C ASP A 226 -9.08 -37.74 6.19
N VAL A 227 -8.30 -38.03 5.14
CA VAL A 227 -8.30 -39.32 4.44
C VAL A 227 -6.89 -39.88 4.21
N PRO A 228 -6.72 -41.21 4.05
CA PRO A 228 -5.44 -41.80 3.66
C PRO A 228 -4.88 -41.20 2.37
N ALA A 229 -3.55 -41.13 2.26
CA ALA A 229 -2.85 -40.51 1.13
C ALA A 229 -3.22 -41.09 -0.25
N ASP A 230 -3.50 -42.39 -0.30
CA ASP A 230 -3.90 -43.15 -1.48
C ASP A 230 -5.41 -43.11 -1.75
N ALA A 231 -6.19 -42.45 -0.90
CA ALA A 231 -7.63 -42.31 -1.08
C ALA A 231 -7.97 -41.42 -2.30
N PRO A 232 -9.14 -41.65 -2.94
CA PRO A 232 -9.60 -40.78 -4.02
C PRO A 232 -9.72 -39.32 -3.58
N LEU A 233 -9.32 -38.40 -4.46
CA LEU A 233 -9.40 -36.96 -4.22
C LEU A 233 -10.87 -36.51 -4.20
N THR A 234 -11.47 -36.49 -3.01
CA THR A 234 -12.92 -36.28 -2.81
C THR A 234 -13.22 -34.82 -2.54
N ILE A 235 -14.19 -34.26 -3.27
CA ILE A 235 -14.66 -32.89 -3.09
C ILE A 235 -15.47 -32.81 -1.80
N ALA A 236 -14.99 -32.04 -0.82
CA ALA A 236 -15.71 -31.73 0.41
C ALA A 236 -16.81 -30.68 0.16
N ARG A 237 -16.47 -29.59 -0.56
CA ARG A 237 -17.43 -28.55 -0.96
C ARG A 237 -16.98 -27.82 -2.21
N VAL A 238 -17.95 -27.18 -2.87
CA VAL A 238 -17.72 -26.23 -3.96
C VAL A 238 -17.98 -24.83 -3.41
N ILE A 239 -17.07 -23.89 -3.66
CA ILE A 239 -17.17 -22.51 -3.17
C ILE A 239 -18.22 -21.76 -4.01
N ALA A 240 -19.22 -21.15 -3.36
CA ALA A 240 -20.23 -20.36 -4.07
C ALA A 240 -19.60 -19.17 -4.82
N GLY A 241 -20.10 -18.86 -6.02
CA GLY A 241 -19.53 -17.82 -6.89
C GLY A 241 -18.19 -18.18 -7.53
N SER A 242 -17.69 -19.40 -7.33
CA SER A 242 -16.48 -19.86 -8.00
C SER A 242 -16.75 -20.39 -9.41
N PRO A 243 -15.73 -20.49 -10.28
CA PRO A 243 -15.89 -21.06 -11.61
C PRO A 243 -16.51 -22.47 -11.62
N ALA A 244 -16.18 -23.31 -10.64
CA ALA A 244 -16.79 -24.63 -10.50
C ALA A 244 -18.27 -24.59 -10.10
N ALA A 245 -18.69 -23.60 -9.30
CA ALA A 245 -20.09 -23.45 -8.91
C ALA A 245 -20.96 -22.86 -10.03
N GLU A 246 -20.39 -21.96 -10.84
CA GLU A 246 -21.11 -21.32 -11.94
C GLU A 246 -21.19 -22.19 -13.20
N MET A 247 -20.35 -23.23 -13.29
CA MET A 247 -20.41 -24.18 -14.40
C MET A 247 -21.71 -25.00 -14.36
N LYS A 248 -22.49 -24.92 -15.44
CA LYS A 248 -23.63 -25.82 -15.66
C LYS A 248 -23.15 -27.27 -15.77
N GLY A 249 -23.67 -28.16 -14.91
CA GLY A 249 -23.22 -29.55 -14.83
C GLY A 249 -21.85 -29.72 -14.17
N GLY A 250 -21.43 -28.73 -13.39
CA GLY A 250 -20.17 -28.70 -12.66
C GLY A 250 -20.03 -29.82 -11.62
N PRO A 251 -18.87 -29.89 -10.95
CA PRO A 251 -18.63 -30.82 -9.85
C PRO A 251 -19.52 -30.51 -8.64
N HIS A 252 -19.81 -31.53 -7.83
CA HIS A 252 -20.58 -31.43 -6.60
C HIS A 252 -19.84 -32.05 -5.41
N ALA A 253 -20.26 -31.65 -4.20
CA ALA A 253 -19.73 -32.23 -2.96
C ALA A 253 -19.99 -33.74 -2.90
N GLY A 254 -18.96 -34.48 -2.48
CA GLY A 254 -18.97 -35.94 -2.38
C GLY A 254 -18.61 -36.67 -3.68
N GLU A 255 -18.41 -35.97 -4.79
CA GLU A 255 -17.80 -36.54 -6.00
C GLU A 255 -16.26 -36.59 -5.87
N THR A 256 -15.61 -37.37 -6.73
CA THR A 256 -14.15 -37.51 -6.71
C THR A 256 -13.54 -36.99 -8.00
N ILE A 257 -12.36 -36.37 -7.92
CA ILE A 257 -11.56 -36.03 -9.09
C ILE A 257 -10.64 -37.22 -9.37
N ALA A 258 -10.89 -37.92 -10.47
CA ALA A 258 -10.09 -39.07 -10.87
C ALA A 258 -8.82 -38.66 -11.62
N ARG A 259 -8.90 -37.58 -12.42
CA ARG A 259 -7.77 -37.05 -13.20
C ARG A 259 -7.79 -35.53 -13.30
N ILE A 260 -6.60 -34.95 -13.40
CA ILE A 260 -6.38 -33.54 -13.75
C ILE A 260 -5.37 -33.51 -14.89
N GLU A 261 -5.68 -32.83 -15.99
CA GLU A 261 -4.87 -32.80 -17.23
C GLU A 261 -4.46 -34.21 -17.69
N GLY A 262 -5.41 -35.15 -17.61
CA GLY A 262 -5.20 -36.56 -17.98
C GLY A 262 -4.39 -37.39 -16.98
N ARG A 263 -3.75 -36.77 -15.98
CA ARG A 263 -2.97 -37.47 -14.94
C ARG A 263 -3.87 -37.93 -13.81
N LYS A 264 -3.73 -39.18 -13.37
CA LYS A 264 -4.44 -39.72 -12.20
C LYS A 264 -4.06 -38.92 -10.96
N VAL A 265 -5.03 -38.62 -10.11
CA VAL A 265 -4.83 -37.92 -8.85
C VAL A 265 -5.49 -38.69 -7.70
N ASP A 266 -4.99 -38.43 -6.50
CA ASP A 266 -5.44 -38.94 -5.21
C ASP A 266 -5.28 -37.85 -4.14
N ALA A 267 -5.64 -38.14 -2.90
CA ALA A 267 -5.57 -37.20 -1.78
C ALA A 267 -4.14 -36.67 -1.51
N SER A 268 -3.10 -37.42 -1.89
CA SER A 268 -1.70 -36.98 -1.74
C SER A 268 -1.20 -36.09 -2.88
N THR A 269 -1.96 -35.98 -3.96
CA THR A 269 -1.49 -35.34 -5.19
C THR A 269 -1.31 -33.83 -5.00
N PRO A 270 -0.11 -33.26 -5.27
CA PRO A 270 0.15 -31.84 -5.09
C PRO A 270 -0.55 -30.99 -6.16
N LEU A 271 -1.80 -30.59 -5.89
CA LEU A 271 -2.68 -29.91 -6.85
C LEU A 271 -2.11 -28.60 -7.39
N HIS A 272 -1.31 -27.88 -6.60
CA HIS A 272 -0.64 -26.64 -7.03
C HIS A 272 0.20 -26.83 -8.31
N LYS A 273 0.71 -28.04 -8.59
CA LYS A 273 1.47 -28.32 -9.82
C LYS A 273 0.62 -28.24 -11.09
N PHE A 274 -0.70 -28.40 -10.98
CA PHE A 274 -1.64 -28.26 -12.09
C PHE A 274 -2.20 -26.83 -12.20
N LEU A 275 -2.26 -26.13 -11.06
CA LEU A 275 -2.94 -24.85 -10.90
C LEU A 275 -2.00 -23.62 -10.96
N SER A 276 -0.69 -23.81 -10.73
CA SER A 276 0.31 -22.76 -10.91
C SER A 276 0.34 -22.32 -12.36
N GLY A 277 0.10 -21.02 -12.62
CA GLY A 277 0.00 -20.46 -13.97
C GLY A 277 -1.28 -20.88 -14.72
N ALA A 278 -2.31 -21.35 -14.02
CA ALA A 278 -3.60 -21.70 -14.63
C ALA A 278 -4.61 -20.55 -14.64
N ALA A 279 -4.27 -19.37 -14.11
CA ALA A 279 -5.19 -18.22 -14.07
C ALA A 279 -5.68 -17.86 -15.49
N GLY A 280 -7.01 -17.72 -15.64
CA GLY A 280 -7.66 -17.46 -16.93
C GLY A 280 -7.69 -18.65 -17.90
N ARG A 281 -7.15 -19.82 -17.50
CA ARG A 281 -7.16 -21.06 -18.29
C ARG A 281 -8.16 -22.06 -17.72
N ALA A 282 -8.84 -22.78 -18.60
CA ALA A 282 -9.60 -23.97 -18.22
C ALA A 282 -8.68 -25.17 -18.00
N VAL A 283 -8.84 -25.86 -16.88
CA VAL A 283 -8.13 -27.08 -16.51
C VAL A 283 -9.03 -28.28 -16.75
N ALA A 284 -8.54 -29.27 -17.49
CA ALA A 284 -9.29 -30.49 -17.76
C ALA A 284 -9.32 -31.38 -16.51
N VAL A 285 -10.51 -31.68 -16.00
CA VAL A 285 -10.72 -32.59 -14.86
C VAL A 285 -11.66 -33.72 -15.23
N ALA A 286 -11.35 -34.94 -14.79
CA ALA A 286 -12.27 -36.06 -14.83
C ALA A 286 -12.94 -36.21 -13.46
N VAL A 287 -14.22 -35.87 -13.39
CA VAL A 287 -15.04 -36.00 -12.18
C VAL A 287 -15.77 -37.33 -12.23
N ARG A 288 -15.66 -38.11 -11.16
CA ARG A 288 -16.36 -39.37 -10.97
C ARG A 288 -17.46 -39.18 -9.93
N ALA A 289 -18.69 -39.38 -10.38
CA ALA A 289 -19.89 -39.34 -9.55
C ALA A 289 -19.96 -40.55 -8.60
N LYS A 290 -20.85 -40.48 -7.59
CA LYS A 290 -21.01 -41.56 -6.60
C LYS A 290 -21.50 -42.88 -7.21
N ASN A 291 -22.19 -42.83 -8.34
CA ASN A 291 -22.64 -44.00 -9.11
C ASN A 291 -21.51 -44.63 -9.96
N GLY A 292 -20.29 -44.07 -9.94
CA GLY A 292 -19.14 -44.55 -10.69
C GLY A 292 -19.00 -43.98 -12.09
N GLU A 293 -19.98 -43.20 -12.58
CA GLU A 293 -19.89 -42.55 -13.89
C GLU A 293 -18.83 -41.44 -13.89
N GLU A 294 -18.02 -41.40 -14.95
CA GLU A 294 -17.02 -40.36 -15.14
C GLU A 294 -17.44 -39.37 -16.22
N ARG A 295 -17.29 -38.08 -15.91
CA ARG A 295 -17.45 -36.99 -16.87
C ARG A 295 -16.20 -36.12 -16.91
N ARG A 296 -15.85 -35.64 -18.10
CA ARG A 296 -14.77 -34.68 -18.30
C ARG A 296 -15.34 -33.26 -18.28
N LEU A 297 -14.76 -32.41 -17.46
CA LEU A 297 -15.10 -30.99 -17.36
C LEU A 297 -13.84 -30.17 -17.63
N ALA A 298 -14.02 -28.96 -18.17
CA ALA A 298 -12.94 -27.99 -18.35
C ALA A 298 -13.20 -26.80 -17.42
N LEU A 299 -12.65 -26.85 -16.21
CA LEU A 299 -12.92 -25.86 -15.16
C LEU A 299 -12.00 -24.64 -15.32
N SER A 300 -12.58 -23.47 -15.55
CA SER A 300 -11.83 -22.21 -15.49
C SER A 300 -11.20 -22.02 -14.12
N CYS A 301 -9.98 -21.48 -14.08
CA CYS A 301 -9.30 -21.14 -12.85
C CYS A 301 -9.12 -19.62 -12.76
N ILE A 302 -9.34 -19.06 -11.58
CA ILE A 302 -9.17 -17.63 -11.30
C ILE A 302 -8.03 -17.41 -10.31
N SER A 303 -7.40 -16.24 -10.37
CA SER A 303 -6.44 -15.79 -9.37
C SER A 303 -7.15 -15.28 -8.10
N TYR A 304 -6.41 -15.06 -7.02
CA TYR A 304 -6.96 -14.43 -5.81
C TYR A 304 -7.46 -13.01 -6.06
N ASP A 305 -6.80 -12.26 -6.95
CA ASP A 305 -7.18 -10.87 -7.26
C ASP A 305 -8.49 -10.77 -8.07
N GLU A 306 -8.93 -11.88 -8.67
CA GLU A 306 -10.17 -11.99 -9.46
C GLU A 306 -11.32 -12.66 -8.69
N ALA A 307 -11.06 -13.19 -7.49
CA ALA A 307 -12.03 -13.88 -6.63
C ALA A 307 -12.76 -12.91 -5.70
#